data_AF-A0A8K1ZVQ3-F1
#
_entry.id   AF-A0A8K1ZVQ3-F1
#
_cell.length_a   1.000
_cell.length_b   1.000
_cell.length_c   1.000
_cell.angle_alpha   90.00
_cell.angle_beta   90.00
_cell.angle_gamma   90.00
#
_symmetry.space_group_name_H-M   'P 1'
#
loop_
_entity.id
_entity.type
_entity.pdbx_description
1 polymer ?
#
loop_
_entity_poly.entity_id
_entity_poly.type
_entity_poly.pdbx_seq_one_letter_code
_entity_poly.pdbx_strand_id
1 'polypeptide(L)'
;MSSQPSAESLSEPSFEAGDRVRIVALPPYVKTAEPMPMLRPASVIRVGEEGTILSYEPGNHWSVRFERGAYLLEGQYLEWVEALPPDHSLA
;
A
#
# COMPACT_ATOMS: atom_id res chain seq x y z
N MET A 1 7.19 -1.01 36.75
CA MET A 1 7.41 0.37 36.26
C MET A 1 8.06 0.29 34.90
N SER A 2 7.61 1.18 34.03
CA SER A 2 7.72 1.23 32.59
C SER A 2 9.13 1.09 32.01
N SER A 3 9.21 0.53 30.80
CA SER A 3 9.93 1.12 29.66
C SER A 3 9.67 0.34 28.37
N GLN A 4 8.58 0.66 27.68
CA GLN A 4 8.66 0.93 26.24
C GLN A 4 9.02 2.42 26.14
N PRO A 5 9.99 2.79 25.29
CA PRO A 5 9.64 3.16 23.92
C PRO A 5 10.76 2.86 22.90
N SER A 6 10.51 2.00 21.93
CA SER A 6 11.35 1.91 20.71
C SER A 6 10.56 1.29 19.59
N ALA A 7 9.68 2.11 19.04
CA ALA A 7 9.60 2.29 17.61
C ALA A 7 8.98 3.67 17.48
N GLU A 8 9.76 4.65 17.05
CA GLU A 8 9.20 5.69 16.20
C GLU A 8 8.38 4.93 15.16
N SER A 9 7.06 4.95 15.33
CA SER A 9 6.16 4.53 14.28
C SER A 9 6.38 5.59 13.22
N LEU A 10 7.36 5.35 12.34
CA LEU A 10 7.34 5.89 10.99
C LEU A 10 5.87 5.73 10.60
N SER A 11 5.21 6.86 10.38
CA SER A 11 3.79 6.92 10.06
C SER A 11 3.63 6.30 8.67
N GLU A 12 3.79 4.98 8.61
CA GLU A 12 3.57 4.18 7.44
C GLU A 12 2.11 4.42 7.07
N PRO A 13 1.83 4.80 5.82
CA PRO A 13 0.48 5.07 5.41
C PRO A 13 -0.34 3.79 5.63
N SER A 14 -1.23 3.85 6.62
CA SER A 14 -2.20 2.82 6.93
C SER A 14 -3.38 3.00 5.99
N PHE A 15 -3.52 2.07 5.05
CA PHE A 15 -4.67 2.01 4.15
C PHE A 15 -5.75 1.10 4.75
N GLU A 16 -6.98 1.24 4.27
CA GLU A 16 -8.10 0.37 4.62
C GLU A 16 -8.57 -0.42 3.40
N ALA A 17 -9.15 -1.59 3.62
CA ALA A 17 -9.74 -2.38 2.54
C ALA A 17 -10.91 -1.60 1.92
N GLY A 18 -10.83 -1.33 0.62
CA GLY A 18 -11.76 -0.48 -0.12
C GLY A 18 -11.19 0.88 -0.52
N ASP A 19 -10.03 1.29 0.02
CA ASP A 19 -9.39 2.53 -0.39
C ASP A 19 -8.93 2.49 -1.84
N ARG A 20 -9.04 3.64 -2.50
CA ARG A 20 -8.39 3.87 -3.79
C ARG A 20 -7.01 4.46 -3.60
N VAL A 21 -6.03 3.73 -4.11
CA VAL A 21 -4.62 4.10 -4.10
C VAL A 21 -4.11 4.20 -5.53
N ARG A 22 -3.11 5.05 -5.75
CA ARG A 22 -2.38 5.16 -7.00
C ARG A 22 -0.92 4.83 -6.78
N ILE A 23 -0.29 4.29 -7.80
CA ILE A 23 1.14 4.02 -7.78
C ILE A 23 1.87 5.33 -8.05
N VAL A 24 2.69 5.79 -7.10
CA VAL A 24 3.54 6.98 -7.26
C VAL A 24 4.98 6.63 -7.61
N ALA A 25 5.41 5.43 -7.26
CA ALA A 25 6.74 4.93 -7.54
C ALA A 25 6.69 3.44 -7.89
N LEU A 26 7.58 3.00 -8.79
CA LEU A 26 7.65 1.60 -9.18
C LEU A 26 8.71 0.87 -8.33
N PRO A 27 8.32 -0.13 -7.53
CA PRO A 27 9.31 -0.98 -6.87
C PRO A 27 10.09 -1.79 -7.91
N PRO A 28 11.30 -2.26 -7.61
CA PRO A 28 12.08 -3.09 -8.54
C PRO A 28 11.38 -4.42 -8.86
N TYR A 29 10.66 -4.97 -7.89
CA TYR A 29 9.88 -6.21 -8.02
C TYR A 29 8.60 -6.09 -7.20
N VAL A 30 7.52 -6.69 -7.69
CA VAL A 30 6.22 -6.76 -7.02
C VAL A 30 5.77 -8.21 -6.92
N LYS A 31 5.08 -8.59 -5.85
CA LYS A 31 4.51 -9.94 -5.72
C LYS A 31 3.05 -9.94 -6.16
N THR A 32 2.54 -11.06 -6.66
CA THR A 32 1.10 -11.23 -6.89
C THR A 32 0.38 -11.52 -5.57
N ALA A 33 -0.82 -10.96 -5.40
CA ALA A 33 -1.72 -11.26 -4.29
C ALA A 33 -2.58 -12.50 -4.62
N GLU A 34 -1.92 -13.54 -5.12
CA GLU A 34 -2.51 -14.83 -5.47
C GLU A 34 -2.11 -15.88 -4.42
N PRO A 35 -2.88 -16.98 -4.25
CA PRO A 35 -2.55 -18.05 -3.30
C PRO A 35 -1.15 -18.64 -3.49
N MET A 36 -0.56 -18.49 -4.68
CA MET A 36 0.85 -18.73 -4.94
C MET A 36 1.52 -17.40 -5.33
N PRO A 37 2.09 -16.65 -4.38
CA PRO A 37 2.69 -15.36 -4.66
C PRO A 37 3.92 -15.53 -5.55
N MET A 38 3.88 -14.94 -6.74
CA MET A 38 4.99 -14.93 -7.69
C MET A 38 5.64 -13.55 -7.74
N LEU A 39 6.97 -13.52 -7.76
CA LEU A 39 7.72 -12.30 -8.02
C LEU A 39 7.59 -11.92 -9.50
N ARG A 40 7.08 -10.72 -9.74
CA ARG A 40 6.93 -10.12 -11.07
C ARG A 40 7.74 -8.83 -11.14
N PRO A 41 8.26 -8.48 -12.32
CA PRO A 41 8.90 -7.19 -12.53
C PRO A 41 7.87 -6.05 -12.47
N ALA A 42 8.32 -4.85 -12.13
CA ALA A 42 7.49 -3.64 -12.07
C ALA A 42 6.71 -3.36 -13.37
N SER A 43 7.13 -3.90 -14.52
CA SER A 43 6.46 -3.75 -15.82
C SER A 43 4.98 -4.19 -15.85
N VAL A 44 4.54 -4.97 -14.86
CA VAL A 44 3.12 -5.35 -14.72
C VAL A 44 2.25 -4.17 -14.26
N ILE A 45 2.82 -3.24 -13.49
CA ILE A 45 2.19 -2.02 -12.99
C ILE A 45 2.81 -0.77 -13.63
N ARG A 46 2.20 0.40 -13.46
CA ARG A 46 2.71 1.68 -13.98
C ARG A 46 2.56 2.78 -12.94
N VAL A 47 3.42 3.80 -12.98
CA VAL A 47 3.15 5.01 -12.18
C VAL A 47 1.87 5.67 -12.70
N GLY A 48 1.01 6.08 -11.77
CA GLY A 48 -0.32 6.61 -12.04
C GLY A 48 -1.41 5.55 -12.22
N GLU A 49 -1.08 4.25 -12.14
CA GLU A 49 -2.11 3.20 -12.08
C GLU A 49 -2.87 3.29 -10.78
N GLU A 50 -4.19 3.21 -10.87
CA GLU A 50 -5.10 3.30 -9.74
C GLU A 50 -5.61 1.90 -9.40
N GLY A 51 -5.52 1.54 -8.13
CA GLY A 51 -5.95 0.26 -7.62
C GLY A 51 -6.78 0.42 -6.35
N THR A 52 -7.41 -0.68 -5.95
CA THR A 52 -8.20 -0.74 -4.72
C THR A 52 -7.56 -1.69 -3.73
N ILE A 53 -7.41 -1.26 -2.48
CA ILE A 53 -6.88 -2.11 -1.42
C ILE A 53 -7.90 -3.22 -1.11
N LEU A 54 -7.45 -4.46 -1.18
CA LEU A 54 -8.23 -5.65 -0.83
C LEU A 54 -8.05 -6.01 0.65
N SER A 55 -6.81 -6.08 1.11
CA SER A 55 -6.47 -6.45 2.48
C SER A 55 -5.01 -6.11 2.80
N TYR A 56 -4.72 -5.91 4.08
CA TYR A 56 -3.36 -5.86 4.60
C TYR A 56 -2.82 -7.27 4.81
N GLU A 57 -1.61 -7.54 4.35
CA GLU A 57 -0.91 -8.81 4.56
C GLU A 57 0.15 -8.66 5.67
N PRO A 58 0.37 -9.71 6.49
CA PRO A 58 1.41 -9.69 7.51
C PRO A 58 2.79 -9.54 6.85
N GLY A 59 3.45 -8.40 7.09
CA GLY A 59 4.77 -8.07 6.54
C GLY A 59 4.84 -6.74 5.78
N ASN A 60 3.95 -5.78 6.08
CA ASN A 60 3.97 -4.42 5.51
C ASN A 60 3.62 -4.36 4.01
N HIS A 61 2.88 -5.35 3.52
CA HIS A 61 2.41 -5.39 2.15
C HIS A 61 0.88 -5.23 2.10
N TRP A 62 0.41 -4.45 1.15
CA TRP A 62 -0.99 -4.25 0.85
C TRP A 62 -1.36 -4.99 -0.41
N SER A 63 -2.38 -5.84 -0.35
CA SER A 63 -2.98 -6.43 -1.54
C SER A 63 -3.78 -5.37 -2.27
N VAL A 64 -3.28 -4.87 -3.38
CA VAL A 64 -3.96 -3.89 -4.23
C VAL A 64 -4.45 -4.58 -5.49
N ARG A 65 -5.74 -4.46 -5.79
CA ARG A 65 -6.35 -4.91 -7.03
C ARG A 65 -6.33 -3.79 -8.06
N PHE A 66 -5.65 -4.05 -9.17
CA PHE A 66 -5.61 -3.21 -10.35
C PHE A 66 -6.42 -3.86 -11.49
N GLU A 67 -6.57 -3.15 -12.62
CA GLU A 67 -7.21 -3.70 -13.81
C GLU A 67 -6.49 -4.96 -14.34
N ARG A 68 -5.16 -5.03 -14.15
CA ARG A 68 -4.32 -6.11 -14.68
C ARG A 68 -4.19 -7.31 -13.75
N GLY A 69 -4.66 -7.20 -12.50
CA GLY A 69 -4.54 -8.24 -11.48
C GLY A 69 -4.36 -7.66 -10.08
N ALA A 70 -4.18 -8.54 -9.09
CA ALA A 70 -3.91 -8.14 -7.71
C ALA A 70 -2.44 -8.32 -7.35
N TYR A 71 -1.84 -7.30 -6.75
CA TYR A 71 -0.41 -7.26 -6.43
C TYR A 71 -0.19 -6.79 -4.99
N LEU A 72 0.87 -7.29 -4.38
CA LEU A 72 1.32 -6.91 -3.04
C LEU A 72 2.29 -5.75 -3.15
N LEU A 73 1.90 -4.59 -2.63
CA LEU A 73 2.67 -3.35 -2.68
C LEU A 73 2.82 -2.77 -1.28
N GLU A 74 4.00 -2.25 -0.98
CA GLU A 74 4.24 -1.51 0.26
C GLU A 74 3.63 -0.11 0.17
N GLY A 75 3.23 0.44 1.31
CA GLY A 75 2.60 1.75 1.37
C GLY A 75 3.46 2.89 0.85
N GLN A 76 4.79 2.74 0.83
CA GLN A 76 5.71 3.73 0.27
C GLN A 76 5.60 3.93 -1.25
N TYR A 77 5.07 2.94 -1.99
CA TYR A 77 4.90 3.01 -3.44
C TYR A 77 3.47 3.43 -3.83
N LEU A 78 2.58 3.52 -2.85
CA LEU A 78 1.16 3.79 -2.98
C LEU A 78 0.83 5.16 -2.40
N GLU A 79 -0.12 5.84 -3.00
CA GLU A 79 -0.64 7.12 -2.51
C GLU A 79 -2.16 7.11 -2.61
N TRP A 80 -2.85 7.71 -1.65
CA TRP A 80 -4.30 7.83 -1.71
C TRP A 80 -4.74 8.69 -2.90
N VAL A 81 -5.63 8.15 -3.73
CA VAL A 81 -6.24 8.90 -4.85
C VAL A 81 -7.28 9.87 -4.33
N GLU A 82 -8.04 9.44 -3.33
CA GLU A 82 -9.09 10.21 -2.69
C GLU A 82 -8.78 10.33 -1.19
N ALA A 83 -7.71 11.03 -0.88
CA ALA A 83 -7.63 11.66 0.43
C ALA A 83 -8.63 12.83 0.40
N LEU A 84 -9.88 12.60 0.81
CA LEU A 84 -10.51 13.62 1.65
C LEU A 84 -9.50 13.79 2.79
N PRO A 85 -8.80 14.93 2.88
CA PRO A 85 -7.82 15.09 3.94
C PRO A 85 -8.55 14.77 5.24
N PRO A 86 -8.05 13.86 6.10
CA PRO A 86 -8.46 13.92 7.48
C PRO A 86 -8.17 15.35 7.88
N ASP A 87 -9.23 16.08 8.19
CA ASP A 87 -9.19 17.43 8.69
C ASP A 87 -8.34 17.39 9.98
N HIS A 88 -7.01 17.47 9.83
CA HIS A 88 -6.08 17.74 10.92
C HIS A 88 -6.05 19.25 11.18
N SER A 89 -7.22 19.88 11.10
CA SER A 89 -7.44 21.25 11.51
C SER A 89 -8.36 21.20 12.73
N LEU A 90 -7.95 21.93 13.76
CA LEU A 90 -8.68 22.27 15.00
C LEU A 90 -8.35 21.40 16.23
N ALA A 91 -7.31 21.80 16.97
CA ALA A 91 -7.46 22.64 18.18
C ALA A 91 -6.13 22.83 18.91
#